data_AF-A0A6N8UAZ9-F1
#
_entry.id   AF-A0A6N8UAZ9-F1
#
_cell.length_a   1.000
_cell.length_b   1.000
_cell.length_c   1.000
_cell.angle_alpha   90.00
_cell.angle_beta   90.00
_cell.angle_gamma   90.00
#
_symmetry.space_group_name_H-M   'P 1'
#
loop_
_entity.id
_entity.type
_entity.pdbx_description
1 polymer ?
#
loop_
_entity_poly.entity_id
_entity_poly.type
_entity_poly.pdbx_seq_one_letter_code
_entity_poly.pdbx_strand_id
1 'polypeptide(L)'
;MYGRKFFIEANAGILSYDKYVYNPNNYDEKESEVGFGLGAAIGYKYVNTSNWVGSLYLGAGKTFGDYEIGYPHLGVNIGKGF
;
A
#
# COMPACT_ATOMS: atom_id res chain seq x y z
N MET A 1 9.91 9.15 -28.26
CA MET A 1 10.66 7.95 -27.83
C MET A 1 9.68 6.92 -27.30
N TYR A 2 9.74 5.66 -27.76
CA TYR A 2 9.09 4.54 -27.06
C TYR A 2 10.00 4.09 -25.93
N GLY A 3 9.46 3.91 -24.73
CA GLY A 3 10.25 3.57 -23.54
C GLY A 3 9.54 2.57 -22.65
N ARG A 4 10.24 1.50 -22.26
CA ARG A 4 9.81 0.53 -21.27
C ARG A 4 10.77 0.58 -20.08
N LYS A 5 10.25 0.75 -18.87
CA LYS A 5 11.06 0.84 -17.66
C LYS A 5 10.45 -0.01 -16.56
N PHE A 6 11.24 -0.94 -16.03
CA PHE A 6 10.94 -1.63 -14.78
C PHE A 6 11.27 -0.72 -13.60
N PHE A 7 10.51 -0.84 -12.52
CA PHE A 7 10.81 -0.16 -11.26
C PHE A 7 10.47 -1.03 -10.05
N ILE A 8 11.15 -0.73 -8.95
CA ILE A 8 10.85 -1.23 -7.61
C ILE A 8 10.49 0.00 -6.78
N GLU A 9 9.47 -0.13 -5.94
CA GLU A 9 9.00 0.93 -5.04
C GLU A 9 8.90 0.40 -3.62
N ALA A 10 9.24 1.22 -2.63
CA ALA A 10 8.97 0.95 -1.23
C ALA A 10 7.84 1.87 -0.76
N ASN A 11 6.92 1.35 0.05
CA ASN A 11 5.84 2.12 0.67
C ASN A 11 5.89 2.00 2.20
N ALA A 12 5.41 3.04 2.85
CA ALA A 12 5.25 3.10 4.30
C ALA A 12 3.89 3.74 4.62
N GLY A 13 3.24 3.27 5.68
CA GLY A 13 1.94 3.77 6.12
C GLY A 13 1.81 3.79 7.64
N ILE A 14 0.95 4.68 8.14
CA ILE A 14 0.52 4.71 9.53
C ILE A 14 -0.94 4.25 9.53
N LEU A 15 -1.29 3.34 10.44
CA LEU A 15 -2.63 2.78 10.56
C LEU A 15 -3.14 2.99 11.98
N SER A 16 -4.44 3.25 12.12
CA SER A 16 -5.13 3.27 13.40
C SER A 16 -6.15 2.15 13.39
N TYR A 17 -6.18 1.32 14.43
CA TYR A 17 -7.18 0.25 14.57
C TYR A 17 -7.71 0.18 16.00
N ASP A 18 -8.97 -0.21 16.14
CA ASP A 18 -9.63 -0.40 17.43
C ASP A 18 -9.54 -1.87 17.84
N LYS A 19 -9.12 -2.13 19.07
CA LYS A 19 -9.08 -3.46 19.69
C LYS A 19 -10.22 -3.60 20.67
N TYR A 20 -11.00 -4.67 20.53
CA TYR A 20 -12.05 -5.02 21.48
C TYR A 20 -11.45 -5.95 22.54
N VAL A 21 -11.30 -5.44 23.76
CA VAL A 21 -10.84 -6.25 24.89
C VAL A 21 -12.08 -6.78 25.63
N TYR A 22 -12.30 -8.08 25.56
CA TYR A 22 -13.41 -8.71 26.31
C TYR A 22 -13.10 -8.69 27.79
N ASN A 23 -13.87 -7.90 28.55
CA ASN A 23 -13.78 -7.85 30.01
C ASN A 23 -15.09 -8.37 30.63
N PRO A 24 -15.09 -9.51 31.34
CA PRO A 24 -16.31 -10.11 31.87
C PRO A 24 -17.00 -9.30 32.98
N ASN A 25 -16.38 -8.24 33.49
CA ASN A 25 -16.86 -7.48 34.65
C ASN A 25 -17.24 -6.02 34.36
N ASN A 26 -16.99 -5.49 33.17
CA ASN A 26 -17.35 -4.12 32.79
C ASN A 26 -17.48 -4.01 31.27
N TYR A 27 -18.36 -3.10 30.82
CA TYR A 27 -18.64 -2.75 29.42
C TYR A 27 -17.39 -2.81 28.52
N ASP A 28 -17.55 -3.31 27.29
CA ASP A 28 -16.49 -3.40 26.27
C ASP A 28 -15.68 -2.10 26.18
N GLU A 29 -14.43 -2.12 26.63
CA GLU A 29 -13.50 -1.01 26.48
C GLU A 29 -12.89 -1.07 25.07
N LYS A 30 -12.98 0.04 24.34
CA LYS A 30 -12.31 0.23 23.05
C LYS A 30 -10.96 0.88 23.29
N GLU A 31 -9.89 0.16 23.02
CA GLU A 31 -8.55 0.75 22.96
C GLU A 31 -8.18 1.02 21.49
N SER A 32 -7.87 2.28 21.18
CA SER A 32 -7.36 2.66 19.87
C SER A 32 -5.83 2.56 19.88
N GLU A 33 -5.30 1.75 18.97
CA GLU A 33 -3.88 1.56 18.79
C GLU A 33 -3.41 2.13 17.44
N VAL A 34 -2.16 2.59 17.40
CA VAL A 34 -1.49 3.07 16.19
C VAL A 34 -0.40 2.08 15.80
N GLY A 35 -0.46 1.61 14.56
CA GLY A 35 0.54 0.75 13.95
C GLY A 35 1.25 1.42 12.78
N PHE A 36 2.39 0.84 12.38
CA PHE A 36 3.16 1.27 11.21
C PHE A 36 3.24 0.12 10.21
N GLY A 37 3.18 0.40 8.92
CA GLY A 37 3.30 -0.61 7.87
C GLY A 37 4.43 -0.26 6.90
N LEU A 38 5.14 -1.29 6.44
CA LEU A 38 6.10 -1.17 5.34
C LEU A 38 5.78 -2.21 4.27
N GLY A 39 6.01 -1.84 3.02
CA GLY A 39 5.82 -2.73 1.89
C GLY A 39 6.72 -2.40 0.72
N ALA A 40 6.72 -3.29 -0.25
CA ALA A 40 7.43 -3.12 -1.50
C ALA A 40 6.55 -3.53 -2.67
N ALA A 41 6.77 -2.88 -3.81
CA ALA A 41 6.07 -3.15 -5.05
C ALA A 41 7.07 -3.24 -6.20
N ILE A 42 6.70 -4.01 -7.21
CA ILE A 42 7.36 -4.05 -8.50
C ILE A 42 6.39 -3.57 -9.55
N GLY A 43 6.90 -2.87 -10.55
CA GLY A 43 6.05 -2.30 -11.58
C GLY A 43 6.74 -2.10 -12.91
N TYR A 44 5.90 -1.83 -13.90
CA TYR A 44 6.33 -1.60 -15.26
C TYR A 44 5.68 -0.33 -15.79
N LYS A 45 6.49 0.53 -16.39
CA LYS A 45 6.06 1.76 -17.06
C LYS A 45 6.32 1.66 -18.55
N TYR A 46 5.31 2.00 -19.34
CA TYR A 46 5.32 2.06 -20.78
C TYR A 46 5.02 3.47 -21.25
N VAL A 47 5.81 3.97 -22.20
CA VAL A 47 5.62 5.27 -22.85
C VAL A 47 5.55 5.05 -24.36
N ASN A 48 4.51 5.57 -25.01
CA ASN A 48 4.33 5.49 -26.47
C ASN A 48 4.81 6.76 -27.22
N THR A 49 4.89 6.71 -28.55
CA THR A 49 5.28 7.86 -29.39
C THR A 49 4.30 9.02 -29.35
N SER A 50 3.05 8.79 -28.97
CA SER A 50 2.04 9.83 -28.78
C SER A 50 2.05 10.41 -27.36
N ASN A 51 3.17 10.24 -26.63
CA ASN A 51 3.39 10.67 -25.24
C ASN A 51 2.42 10.10 -24.21
N TRP A 52 1.69 9.03 -24.52
CA TRP A 52 0.92 8.33 -23.50
C TRP A 52 1.85 7.52 -22.60
N VAL A 53 1.59 7.62 -21.31
CA VAL A 53 2.26 6.89 -20.25
C VAL A 53 1.23 5.98 -19.61
N GLY A 54 1.51 4.68 -19.61
CA GLY A 54 0.77 3.68 -18.85
C GLY A 54 1.72 2.97 -17.88
N SER A 55 1.31 2.78 -16.63
CA SER A 55 2.06 1.92 -15.71
C SER A 55 1.14 1.09 -14.83
N LEU A 56 1.61 -0.10 -14.50
CA LEU A 56 0.99 -1.03 -13.56
C LEU A 56 2.03 -1.42 -12.53
N TYR A 57 1.63 -1.54 -11.26
CA TYR A 57 2.45 -2.11 -10.21
C TYR A 57 1.64 -3.03 -9.30
N LEU A 58 2.34 -4.01 -8.74
CA LEU A 58 1.85 -4.95 -7.75
C LEU A 58 2.90 -5.06 -6.64
N GLY A 59 2.42 -5.08 -5.41
CA GLY A 59 3.24 -5.14 -4.22
C GLY A 59 2.48 -5.73 -3.05
N ALA A 60 3.20 -5.89 -1.96
CA ALA A 60 2.67 -6.31 -0.69
C ALA A 60 3.45 -5.64 0.44
N GLY A 61 2.80 -5.48 1.58
CA GLY A 61 3.43 -5.01 2.79
C GLY A 61 2.86 -5.68 4.02
N LYS A 62 3.42 -5.33 5.17
CA LYS A 62 3.03 -5.86 6.47
C LYS A 62 2.97 -4.74 7.49
N THR A 63 2.02 -4.81 8.41
CA THR A 63 1.96 -3.95 9.60
C THR A 63 2.83 -4.51 10.73
N PHE A 64 3.40 -3.60 11.51
CA PHE A 64 4.20 -3.84 12.70
C PHE A 64 3.46 -3.19 13.88
N GLY A 65 3.26 -3.96 14.95
CA GLY A 65 2.45 -3.59 16.11
C GLY A 65 1.82 -4.86 16.72
N ASP A 66 0.82 -4.69 17.58
CA ASP A 66 0.11 -5.81 18.22
C ASP A 66 -0.66 -6.67 17.20
N TYR A 67 -1.04 -6.10 16.06
CA TYR A 67 -1.66 -6.80 14.95
C TYR A 67 -0.78 -6.78 13.69
N GLU A 68 -0.25 -7.95 13.37
CA GLU A 68 0.53 -8.21 12.17
C GLU A 68 -0.38 -8.66 11.01
N ILE A 69 -0.68 -7.74 10.08
CA ILE A 69 -1.54 -7.99 8.93
C ILE A 69 -0.76 -7.72 7.65
N GLY A 70 -0.79 -8.68 6.72
CA GLY A 70 -0.29 -8.50 5.37
C GLY A 70 -1.31 -7.76 4.50
N TYR A 71 -0.88 -6.73 3.77
CA TYR A 71 -1.75 -5.98 2.87
C TYR A 71 -1.24 -6.05 1.42
N PRO A 72 -2.10 -6.39 0.45
CA PRO A 72 -1.75 -6.27 -0.96
C PRO A 72 -1.74 -4.79 -1.37
N HIS A 73 -0.91 -4.45 -2.36
CA HIS A 73 -0.81 -3.10 -2.90
C HIS A 73 -0.78 -3.18 -4.43
N LEU A 74 -1.73 -2.55 -5.10
CA LEU A 74 -1.81 -2.55 -6.56
C LEU A 74 -2.14 -1.15 -7.05
N GLY A 75 -1.66 -0.80 -8.23
CA GLY A 75 -2.08 0.45 -8.84
C GLY A 75 -1.76 0.56 -10.32
N VAL A 76 -2.57 1.40 -10.96
CA VAL A 76 -2.54 1.65 -12.39
C VAL A 76 -2.49 3.16 -12.59
N ASN A 77 -1.62 3.62 -13.47
CA ASN A 77 -1.58 5.01 -13.90
C ASN A 77 -1.69 5.07 -15.42
N ILE A 78 -2.55 5.95 -15.91
CA ILE A 78 -2.70 6.24 -17.33
C ILE A 78 -2.69 7.77 -17.46
N GLY A 79 -1.81 8.29 -18.29
CA GLY A 79 -1.69 9.73 -18.51
C GLY A 79 -1.11 10.05 -19.87
N LYS A 80 -1.21 11.32 -20.27
CA LYS A 80 -0.61 11.83 -21.50
C LYS A 80 0.39 12.93 -21.14
N GLY A 81 1.64 12.73 -21.51
CA GLY A 81 2.67 13.75 -21.44
C GLY A 81 2.41 14.83 -22.49
N PHE A 82 2.55 16.08 -22.07
CA PHE A 82 2.47 17.27 -22.92
C PHE A 82 3.83 17.55 -23.57
#